data_AF-A0A2N2HP29-F1
#
_entry.id   AF-A0A2N2HP29-F1
#
_cell.length_a   1.000
_cell.length_b   1.000
_cell.length_c   1.000
_cell.angle_alpha   90.00
_cell.angle_beta   90.00
_cell.angle_gamma   90.00
#
_symmetry.space_group_name_H-M   'P 1'
#
loop_
_entity.id
_entity.type
_entity.pdbx_description
1 polymer ?
#
loop_
_entity_poly.entity_id
_entity_poly.type
_entity_poly.pdbx_seq_one_letter_code
_entity_poly.pdbx_strand_id
1 'polypeptide(L)'
;MGKHNEKQTGKWSTCTRRTFLAGSAGAAAAISLNGCTRETIPDSKIPLKSTQPRTALVLWYSQAGHTERNGKLIGKVLEQNGLTVTALDIRQCERATMKDYDLIVMGTPVYYLDTPGNVQSWLASIPDIQGIPAAAYSTFGGPGDNQYNTAFSTLRLLCAKGAIPVGIASFGNMSTFAPTWSSGKEARILKYKDRPNEETYTQVREFAKKVLQTVRSGGTISPVRKEFHYGDVFKGSVMMKFTKLLISRHTIDAAKCIGCGTCVRVCPVGATHPAQHRVDQDRCIACMGCVNNCPAQAIDMVFMGEKVYGFKDFLRKYDIRIQEPKEFQG
;
A
#
# COMPACT_ATOMS: atom_id res chain seq x y z
N MET A 1 38.20 -48.44 66.88
CA MET A 1 38.82 -47.42 67.77
C MET A 1 38.44 -46.04 67.29
N GLY A 2 37.58 -45.33 68.03
CA GLY A 2 37.33 -43.87 67.97
C GLY A 2 36.75 -43.31 66.66
N LYS A 3 35.86 -42.31 66.60
CA LYS A 3 35.23 -41.42 67.57
C LYS A 3 33.94 -40.87 66.93
N HIS A 4 33.07 -40.35 67.79
CA HIS A 4 31.78 -39.71 67.59
C HIS A 4 31.68 -38.58 66.54
N ASN A 5 30.49 -38.52 65.90
CA ASN A 5 29.60 -37.38 65.57
C ASN A 5 30.18 -36.09 64.97
N GLU A 6 29.65 -35.66 63.81
CA GLU A 6 28.81 -34.45 63.73
C GLU A 6 28.06 -34.35 62.39
N LYS A 7 26.78 -33.96 62.48
CA LYS A 7 25.88 -33.68 61.36
C LYS A 7 26.25 -32.34 60.74
N GLN A 8 26.46 -32.29 59.41
CA GLN A 8 26.36 -31.06 58.64
C GLN A 8 25.19 -31.13 57.66
N THR A 9 24.18 -30.32 57.97
CA THR A 9 23.02 -29.98 57.17
C THR A 9 23.43 -28.98 56.08
N GLY A 10 23.72 -29.49 54.87
CA GLY A 10 23.94 -28.66 53.68
C GLY A 10 22.61 -28.24 53.05
N LYS A 11 22.22 -26.99 53.29
CA LYS A 11 21.08 -26.28 52.70
C LYS A 11 21.01 -26.46 51.18
N TRP A 12 19.87 -26.94 50.69
CA TRP A 12 19.41 -26.70 49.33
C TRP A 12 19.20 -25.19 49.16
N SER A 13 20.12 -24.51 48.47
CA SER A 13 19.92 -23.12 48.10
C SER A 13 18.79 -23.04 47.09
N THR A 14 17.66 -22.51 47.55
CA THR A 14 16.52 -22.14 46.72
C THR A 14 16.99 -21.19 45.62
N CYS A 15 16.97 -21.66 44.37
CA CYS A 15 17.08 -20.82 43.20
C CYS A 15 15.86 -19.90 43.19
N THR A 16 15.99 -18.73 43.80
CA THR A 16 14.92 -17.74 43.84
C THR A 16 14.82 -17.08 42.47
N ARG A 17 13.58 -16.77 42.05
CA ARG A 17 13.21 -16.11 40.78
C ARG A 17 14.04 -14.88 40.39
N ARG A 18 14.82 -14.30 41.31
CA ARG A 18 15.69 -13.13 41.07
C ARG A 18 16.98 -13.47 40.32
N THR A 19 17.58 -14.65 40.48
CA THR A 19 18.82 -15.01 39.78
C THR A 19 18.59 -15.36 38.31
N PHE A 20 17.40 -15.84 37.96
CA PHE A 20 17.02 -16.04 36.55
C PHE A 20 16.73 -14.70 35.83
N LEU A 21 16.25 -13.68 36.57
CA LEU A 21 15.97 -12.34 36.02
C LEU A 21 17.24 -11.50 35.80
N ALA A 22 18.30 -11.74 36.58
CA ALA A 22 19.59 -11.07 36.37
C ALA A 22 20.32 -11.56 35.11
N GLY A 23 20.24 -12.85 34.78
CA GLY A 23 20.83 -13.43 33.56
C GLY A 23 20.07 -13.10 32.27
N SER A 24 18.76 -12.87 32.36
CA SER A 24 17.90 -12.55 31.21
C SER A 24 17.78 -11.04 30.92
N ALA A 25 18.06 -10.18 31.90
CA ALA A 25 18.14 -8.73 31.68
C ALA A 25 19.42 -8.32 30.93
N GLY A 26 20.56 -9.00 31.16
CA GLY A 26 21.82 -8.73 30.47
C GLY A 26 21.84 -9.17 29.00
N ALA A 27 21.10 -10.23 28.66
CA ALA A 27 20.95 -10.69 27.28
C ALA A 27 19.93 -9.86 26.48
N ALA A 28 18.95 -9.22 27.14
CA ALA A 28 18.01 -8.30 26.50
C ALA A 28 18.60 -6.89 26.26
N ALA A 29 19.61 -6.48 27.04
CA ALA A 29 20.26 -5.18 26.90
C ALA A 29 21.39 -5.16 25.84
N ALA A 30 21.95 -6.32 25.47
CA ALA A 30 22.99 -6.44 24.45
C ALA A 30 22.45 -6.54 23.00
N ILE A 31 21.12 -6.58 22.82
CA ILE A 31 20.45 -6.32 21.53
C ILE A 31 19.95 -4.87 21.51
N SER A 32 20.70 -3.95 22.13
CA SER A 32 20.68 -2.55 21.71
C SER A 32 21.54 -2.46 20.46
N LEU A 33 20.96 -2.96 19.36
CA LEU A 33 21.54 -2.94 18.03
C LEU A 33 22.03 -1.53 17.71
N ASN A 34 23.35 -1.37 17.66
CA ASN A 34 24.05 -0.37 16.85
C ASN A 34 23.74 -0.62 15.35
N GLY A 35 22.46 -0.60 14.97
CA GLY A 35 21.98 -1.16 13.72
C GLY A 35 20.49 -0.97 13.47
N CYS A 36 19.86 0.09 13.97
CA CYS A 36 18.67 0.62 13.29
C CYS A 36 19.16 1.26 11.98
N THR A 37 19.35 0.45 10.94
CA THR A 37 19.58 0.97 9.59
C THR A 37 18.37 1.84 9.23
N ARG A 38 18.51 3.17 9.37
CA ARG A 38 17.52 4.13 8.88
C ARG A 38 17.51 4.02 7.37
N GLU A 39 16.62 3.19 6.84
CA GLU A 39 16.42 3.02 5.41
C GLU A 39 16.19 4.39 4.77
N THR A 40 17.00 4.72 3.77
CA THR A 40 17.07 6.05 3.16
C THR A 40 17.22 5.88 1.66
N ILE A 41 16.54 6.73 0.87
CA ILE A 41 16.88 6.97 -0.54
C ILE A 41 17.99 8.01 -0.51
N PRO A 42 19.26 7.64 -0.82
CA PRO A 42 20.38 8.56 -0.73
C PRO A 42 20.33 9.59 -1.86
N ASP A 43 21.23 10.57 -1.81
CA ASP A 43 21.46 11.45 -2.94
C ASP A 43 21.90 10.64 -4.16
N SER A 44 21.23 10.89 -5.28
CA SER A 44 21.55 10.25 -6.54
C SER A 44 22.84 10.83 -7.12
N LYS A 45 23.74 9.95 -7.57
CA LYS A 45 24.88 10.35 -8.41
C LYS A 45 24.49 10.48 -9.88
N ILE A 46 23.32 9.99 -10.26
CA ILE A 46 22.78 10.07 -11.61
C ILE A 46 22.18 11.48 -11.78
N PRO A 47 22.56 12.24 -12.83
CA PRO A 47 21.98 13.55 -13.08
C PRO A 47 20.52 13.43 -13.52
N LEU A 48 19.77 14.51 -13.31
CA LEU A 48 18.40 14.63 -13.80
C LEU A 48 18.38 14.59 -15.34
N LYS A 49 17.55 13.73 -15.94
CA LYS A 49 17.42 13.57 -17.40
C LYS A 49 16.99 14.88 -18.07
N SER A 50 16.09 15.62 -17.44
CA SER A 50 15.57 16.90 -17.94
C SER A 50 15.03 17.76 -16.82
N THR A 51 15.26 19.08 -16.90
CA THR A 51 14.57 20.10 -16.09
C THR A 51 13.35 20.69 -16.81
N GLN A 52 13.11 20.30 -18.06
CA GLN A 52 12.00 20.78 -18.89
C GLN A 52 11.18 19.59 -19.38
N PRO A 53 10.43 18.90 -18.50
CA PRO A 53 9.67 17.73 -18.90
C PRO A 53 8.55 18.12 -19.87
N ARG A 54 8.46 17.41 -21.00
CA ARG A 54 7.40 17.59 -22.00
C ARG A 54 6.37 16.48 -21.92
N THR A 55 6.79 15.28 -21.53
CA THR A 55 5.94 14.11 -21.38
C THR A 55 5.92 13.61 -19.93
N ALA A 56 4.76 13.18 -19.45
CA ALA A 56 4.64 12.53 -18.15
C ALA A 56 3.84 11.24 -18.23
N LEU A 57 4.32 10.23 -17.49
CA LEU A 57 3.62 8.99 -17.25
C LEU A 57 3.09 8.99 -15.82
N VAL A 58 1.76 9.01 -15.67
CA VAL A 58 1.08 8.91 -14.37
C VAL A 58 0.48 7.52 -14.23
N LEU A 59 1.05 6.73 -13.33
CA LEU A 59 0.66 5.35 -13.08
C LEU A 59 -0.05 5.21 -11.75
N TRP A 60 -0.97 4.25 -11.67
CA TRP A 60 -1.51 3.80 -10.39
C TRP A 60 -1.78 2.31 -10.38
N TYR A 61 -1.82 1.76 -9.18
CA TYR A 61 -2.54 0.52 -8.90
C TYR A 61 -3.79 0.88 -8.10
N SER A 62 -4.99 0.47 -8.51
CA SER A 62 -6.21 0.75 -7.73
C SER A 62 -7.28 -0.34 -7.80
N GLN A 63 -7.91 -0.61 -6.65
CA GLN A 63 -8.95 -1.64 -6.52
C GLN A 63 -10.32 -1.04 -6.26
N ALA A 64 -10.38 0.18 -5.72
CA ALA A 64 -11.64 0.85 -5.39
C ALA A 64 -11.72 2.27 -5.97
N GLY A 65 -10.74 2.67 -6.79
CA GLY A 65 -10.76 3.91 -7.55
C GLY A 65 -10.20 5.13 -6.85
N HIS A 66 -9.89 5.10 -5.54
CA HIS A 66 -9.31 6.27 -4.85
C HIS A 66 -7.92 6.65 -5.40
N THR A 67 -7.02 5.68 -5.54
CA THR A 67 -5.67 5.89 -6.09
C THR A 67 -5.72 6.34 -7.55
N GLU A 68 -6.61 5.73 -8.34
CA GLU A 68 -6.89 6.09 -9.73
C GLU A 68 -7.38 7.54 -9.84
N ARG A 69 -8.33 7.93 -8.99
CA ARG A 69 -8.89 9.29 -8.97
C ARG A 69 -7.81 10.34 -8.72
N ASN A 70 -6.94 10.10 -7.75
CA ASN A 70 -5.81 10.99 -7.47
C ASN A 70 -4.80 11.00 -8.63
N GLY A 71 -4.55 9.86 -9.27
CA GLY A 71 -3.65 9.77 -10.43
C GLY A 71 -4.20 10.53 -11.65
N LYS A 72 -5.48 10.37 -11.95
CA LYS A 72 -6.17 11.14 -13.00
C LYS A 72 -6.13 12.64 -12.72
N LEU A 73 -6.36 13.06 -11.47
CA LEU A 73 -6.27 14.47 -11.08
C LEU A 73 -4.83 15.01 -11.23
N ILE A 74 -3.82 14.26 -10.80
CA ILE A 74 -2.41 14.63 -11.04
C ILE A 74 -2.16 14.80 -12.55
N GLY A 75 -2.64 13.86 -13.36
CA GLY A 75 -2.54 13.94 -14.81
C GLY A 75 -3.16 15.23 -15.37
N LYS A 76 -4.39 15.57 -14.97
CA LYS A 76 -5.04 16.82 -15.37
C LYS A 76 -4.26 18.08 -14.98
N VAL A 77 -3.68 18.11 -13.78
CA VAL A 77 -2.86 19.24 -13.34
C VAL A 77 -1.59 19.35 -14.18
N LEU A 78 -0.95 18.24 -14.52
CA LEU A 78 0.24 18.24 -15.38
C LEU A 78 -0.09 18.66 -16.83
N GLU A 79 -1.22 18.21 -17.38
CA GLU A 79 -1.73 18.64 -18.70
C GLU A 79 -1.94 20.17 -18.73
N GLN A 80 -2.62 20.72 -17.72
CA GLN A 80 -2.84 22.16 -17.57
C GLN A 80 -1.54 22.96 -17.44
N ASN A 81 -0.42 22.30 -17.07
CA ASN A 81 0.90 22.89 -16.96
C ASN A 81 1.80 22.60 -18.17
N GLY A 82 1.21 22.16 -19.29
CA GLY A 82 1.85 22.07 -20.61
C GLY A 82 2.54 20.75 -20.92
N LEU A 83 2.27 19.69 -20.14
CA LEU A 83 2.82 18.35 -20.43
C LEU A 83 1.83 17.53 -21.26
N THR A 84 2.36 16.69 -22.14
CA THR A 84 1.59 15.57 -22.72
C THR A 84 1.59 14.42 -21.70
N VAL A 85 0.41 14.02 -21.24
CA VAL A 85 0.27 13.04 -20.16
C VAL A 85 -0.29 11.71 -20.68
N THR A 86 0.36 10.61 -20.30
CA THR A 86 -0.24 9.28 -20.34
C THR A 86 -0.61 8.86 -18.92
N ALA A 87 -1.88 8.63 -18.66
CA ALA A 87 -2.41 8.31 -17.33
C ALA A 87 -3.16 6.96 -17.36
N LEU A 88 -2.65 5.95 -16.65
CA LEU A 88 -3.22 4.59 -16.71
C LEU A 88 -2.90 3.71 -15.49
N ASP A 89 -3.66 2.63 -15.34
CA ASP A 89 -3.37 1.61 -14.33
C ASP A 89 -2.17 0.75 -14.76
N ILE A 90 -1.32 0.34 -13.81
CA ILE A 90 -0.12 -0.48 -14.08
C ILE A 90 -0.40 -1.78 -14.86
N ARG A 91 -1.63 -2.31 -14.78
CA ARG A 91 -2.05 -3.51 -15.52
C ARG A 91 -2.19 -3.27 -17.03
N GLN A 92 -2.31 -2.01 -17.45
CA GLN A 92 -2.44 -1.58 -18.83
C GLN A 92 -1.14 -0.96 -19.38
N CYS A 93 -0.10 -0.84 -18.54
CA CYS A 93 1.15 -0.20 -18.90
C CYS A 93 2.05 -1.16 -19.68
N GLU A 94 2.49 -0.72 -20.87
CA GLU A 94 3.61 -1.35 -21.56
C GLU A 94 4.93 -0.92 -20.90
N ARG A 95 5.44 -1.77 -20.00
CA ARG A 95 6.64 -1.47 -19.18
C ARG A 95 7.85 -1.00 -20.00
N ALA A 96 8.03 -1.50 -21.22
CA ALA A 96 9.17 -1.16 -22.08
C ALA A 96 9.23 0.34 -22.47
N THR A 97 8.10 1.03 -22.48
CA THR A 97 7.99 2.44 -22.92
C THR A 97 8.24 3.43 -21.79
N MET A 98 8.38 2.98 -20.54
CA MET A 98 8.55 3.87 -19.39
C MET A 98 9.79 4.79 -19.51
N LYS A 99 10.85 4.33 -20.17
CA LYS A 99 12.09 5.09 -20.41
C LYS A 99 11.92 6.28 -21.35
N ASP A 100 10.84 6.30 -22.13
CA ASP A 100 10.58 7.29 -23.16
C ASP A 100 9.96 8.59 -22.59
N TYR A 101 9.52 8.56 -21.33
CA TYR A 101 8.92 9.70 -20.65
C TYR A 101 9.96 10.61 -19.97
N ASP A 102 9.58 11.87 -19.73
CA ASP A 102 10.43 12.84 -19.01
C ASP A 102 10.13 12.94 -17.52
N LEU A 103 8.94 12.51 -17.08
CA LEU A 103 8.51 12.50 -15.68
C LEU A 103 7.64 11.27 -15.41
N ILE A 104 7.86 10.60 -14.28
CA ILE A 104 7.02 9.48 -13.82
C ILE A 104 6.39 9.84 -12.47
N VAL A 105 5.08 9.68 -12.34
CA VAL A 105 4.37 9.77 -11.05
C VAL A 105 3.64 8.47 -10.79
N MET A 106 3.87 7.85 -9.64
CA MET A 106 3.27 6.54 -9.33
C MET A 106 2.48 6.52 -8.02
N GLY A 107 1.24 6.05 -8.11
CA GLY A 107 0.32 5.88 -6.99
C GLY A 107 0.09 4.42 -6.59
N THR A 108 0.00 4.17 -5.29
CA THR A 108 -0.50 2.88 -4.77
C THR A 108 -1.40 3.06 -3.53
N PRO A 109 -2.41 2.21 -3.31
CA PRO A 109 -3.02 2.09 -2.00
C PRO A 109 -2.04 1.49 -0.99
N VAL A 110 -2.24 1.81 0.27
CA VAL A 110 -1.60 1.12 1.40
C VAL A 110 -2.28 -0.22 1.59
N TYR A 111 -1.60 -1.31 1.23
CA TYR A 111 -2.05 -2.68 1.54
C TYR A 111 -1.11 -3.33 2.51
N TYR A 112 -1.70 -3.85 3.58
CA TYR A 112 -0.97 -4.49 4.65
C TYR A 112 0.18 -3.62 5.19
N LEU A 113 -0.08 -2.33 5.38
CA LEU A 113 0.88 -1.31 5.86
C LEU A 113 2.09 -1.08 4.93
N ASP A 114 2.01 -1.43 3.64
CA ASP A 114 3.08 -1.13 2.68
C ASP A 114 2.59 -1.05 1.23
N THR A 115 3.54 -0.88 0.30
CA THR A 115 3.33 -1.08 -1.13
C THR A 115 2.89 -2.53 -1.37
N PRO A 116 1.79 -2.80 -2.07
CA PRO A 116 1.31 -4.16 -2.35
C PRO A 116 2.38 -5.02 -3.04
N GLY A 117 2.52 -6.29 -2.64
CA GLY A 117 3.58 -7.17 -3.18
C GLY A 117 3.53 -7.36 -4.69
N ASN A 118 2.33 -7.32 -5.30
CA ASN A 118 2.18 -7.35 -6.76
C ASN A 118 2.73 -6.08 -7.43
N VAL A 119 2.62 -4.92 -6.77
CA VAL A 119 3.19 -3.65 -7.25
C VAL A 119 4.70 -3.66 -7.09
N GLN A 120 5.22 -4.18 -5.97
CA GLN A 120 6.66 -4.36 -5.78
C GLN A 120 7.27 -5.25 -6.87
N SER A 121 6.63 -6.39 -7.16
CA SER A 121 7.06 -7.33 -8.20
C SER A 121 7.00 -6.69 -9.59
N TRP A 122 5.94 -5.92 -9.86
CA TRP A 122 5.80 -5.19 -11.12
C TRP A 122 6.92 -4.15 -11.30
N LEU A 123 7.19 -3.34 -10.27
CA LEU A 123 8.28 -2.35 -10.26
C LEU A 123 9.66 -2.99 -10.39
N ALA A 124 9.90 -4.15 -9.78
CA ALA A 124 11.14 -4.88 -9.97
C ALA A 124 11.38 -5.30 -11.43
N SER A 125 10.31 -5.45 -12.22
CA SER A 125 10.35 -5.92 -13.62
C SER A 125 10.42 -4.80 -14.68
N ILE A 126 10.35 -3.52 -14.30
CA ILE A 126 10.43 -2.41 -15.26
C ILE A 126 11.88 -2.23 -15.78
N PRO A 127 12.07 -1.66 -16.98
CA PRO A 127 13.40 -1.31 -17.47
C PRO A 127 14.05 -0.24 -16.59
N ASP A 128 15.35 -0.06 -16.75
CA ASP A 128 16.03 1.07 -16.14
C ASP A 128 15.51 2.40 -16.71
N ILE A 129 15.27 3.36 -15.83
CA ILE A 129 14.68 4.67 -16.11
C ILE A 129 15.66 5.78 -15.71
N GLN A 130 16.95 5.52 -15.92
CA GLN A 130 18.10 6.34 -15.50
C GLN A 130 17.86 7.85 -15.67
N GLY A 131 17.96 8.59 -14.57
CA GLY A 131 17.85 10.05 -14.53
C GLY A 131 16.42 10.60 -14.62
N ILE A 132 15.41 9.78 -14.92
CA ILE A 132 14.02 10.26 -15.03
C ILE A 132 13.55 10.73 -13.65
N PRO A 133 13.07 11.97 -13.49
CA PRO A 133 12.41 12.39 -12.25
C PRO A 133 11.20 11.51 -11.95
N ALA A 134 11.11 11.05 -10.72
CA ALA A 134 10.02 10.24 -10.22
C ALA A 134 9.44 10.79 -8.93
N ALA A 135 8.11 10.77 -8.85
CA ALA A 135 7.38 11.04 -7.62
C ALA A 135 6.47 9.86 -7.26
N ALA A 136 6.23 9.65 -5.97
CA ALA A 136 5.33 8.60 -5.49
C ALA A 136 4.26 9.16 -4.57
N TYR A 137 3.06 8.59 -4.61
CA TYR A 137 2.03 8.88 -3.61
C TYR A 137 1.34 7.62 -3.14
N SER A 138 0.82 7.67 -1.92
CA SER A 138 -0.04 6.63 -1.37
C SER A 138 -1.46 7.12 -1.13
N THR A 139 -2.42 6.20 -1.18
CA THR A 139 -3.78 6.44 -0.68
C THR A 139 -4.10 5.49 0.45
N PHE A 140 -4.69 5.99 1.54
CA PHE A 140 -4.98 5.19 2.72
C PHE A 140 -6.38 5.44 3.27
N GLY A 141 -6.90 4.45 4.00
CA GLY A 141 -8.20 4.51 4.64
C GLY A 141 -8.10 4.83 6.14
N GLY A 142 -9.06 5.59 6.66
CA GLY A 142 -9.17 5.82 8.11
C GLY A 142 -8.12 6.80 8.64
N PRO A 143 -7.63 6.62 9.88
CA PRO A 143 -6.63 7.53 10.48
C PRO A 143 -5.26 7.47 9.79
N GLY A 144 -5.01 6.45 8.97
CA GLY A 144 -3.70 6.14 8.41
C GLY A 144 -2.83 5.36 9.39
N ASP A 145 -2.07 4.42 8.84
CA ASP A 145 -0.97 3.74 9.50
C ASP A 145 0.06 3.36 8.41
N ASN A 146 1.32 3.74 8.60
CA ASN A 146 2.43 3.52 7.67
C ASN A 146 2.25 4.06 6.22
N GLN A 147 1.38 5.05 6.00
CA GLN A 147 1.06 5.58 4.66
C GLN A 147 2.23 6.28 3.97
N TYR A 148 3.03 7.03 4.73
CA TYR A 148 4.22 7.69 4.20
C TYR A 148 5.24 6.65 3.73
N ASN A 149 5.49 5.64 4.57
CA ASN A 149 6.41 4.55 4.27
C ASN A 149 5.97 3.70 3.06
N THR A 150 4.66 3.60 2.81
CA THR A 150 4.17 2.99 1.57
C THR A 150 4.61 3.79 0.33
N ALA A 151 4.44 5.11 0.35
CA ALA A 151 4.90 5.97 -0.75
C ALA A 151 6.43 5.94 -0.87
N PHE A 152 7.14 5.89 0.26
CA PHE A 152 8.59 5.73 0.33
C PHE A 152 9.06 4.43 -0.34
N SER A 153 8.46 3.29 0.01
CA SER A 153 8.79 1.99 -0.60
C SER A 153 8.60 2.01 -2.11
N THR A 154 7.52 2.63 -2.60
CA THR A 154 7.27 2.81 -4.04
C THR A 154 8.35 3.67 -4.69
N LEU A 155 8.66 4.83 -4.10
CA LEU A 155 9.69 5.73 -4.61
C LEU A 155 11.08 5.08 -4.61
N ARG A 156 11.42 4.33 -3.56
CA ARG A 156 12.68 3.59 -3.45
C ARG A 156 12.83 2.56 -4.56
N LEU A 157 11.77 1.85 -4.91
CA LEU A 157 11.78 0.87 -6.01
C LEU A 157 11.99 1.54 -7.38
N LEU A 158 11.42 2.74 -7.60
CA LEU A 158 11.70 3.54 -8.79
C LEU A 158 13.15 4.04 -8.81
N CYS A 159 13.67 4.54 -7.68
CA CYS A 159 15.06 4.98 -7.57
C CYS A 159 16.06 3.83 -7.75
N ALA A 160 15.71 2.60 -7.34
CA ALA A 160 16.51 1.42 -7.62
C ALA A 160 16.65 1.10 -9.13
N LYS A 161 15.78 1.68 -9.97
CA LYS A 161 15.84 1.65 -11.43
C LYS A 161 16.49 2.89 -12.05
N GLY A 162 17.13 3.72 -11.22
CA GLY A 162 17.86 4.92 -11.64
C GLY A 162 17.04 6.20 -11.68
N ALA A 163 15.79 6.21 -11.21
CA ALA A 163 14.98 7.42 -11.14
C ALA A 163 15.46 8.42 -10.08
N ILE A 164 15.21 9.71 -10.29
CA ILE A 164 15.57 10.79 -9.36
C ILE A 164 14.34 11.20 -8.54
N PRO A 165 14.37 11.14 -7.20
CA PRO A 165 13.19 11.43 -6.39
C PRO A 165 12.87 12.94 -6.38
N VAL A 166 11.67 13.32 -6.83
CA VAL A 166 11.22 14.72 -6.90
C VAL A 166 9.94 15.01 -6.13
N GLY A 167 9.29 13.99 -5.57
CA GLY A 167 8.10 14.18 -4.74
C GLY A 167 7.64 12.92 -4.02
N ILE A 168 7.07 13.11 -2.83
CA ILE A 168 6.42 12.07 -2.05
C ILE A 168 5.18 12.64 -1.35
N ALA A 169 4.06 11.92 -1.36
CA ALA A 169 2.83 12.35 -0.70
C ALA A 169 1.96 11.18 -0.22
N SER A 170 0.97 11.48 0.62
CA SER A 170 -0.04 10.52 1.09
C SER A 170 -1.39 11.21 1.18
N PHE A 171 -2.44 10.56 0.66
CA PHE A 171 -3.79 11.13 0.60
C PHE A 171 -4.80 10.23 1.32
N GLY A 172 -5.52 10.82 2.29
CA GLY A 172 -6.52 10.12 3.09
C GLY A 172 -7.84 9.96 2.35
N ASN A 173 -8.49 8.81 2.50
CA ASN A 173 -9.77 8.46 1.89
C ASN A 173 -10.62 7.64 2.87
N MET A 174 -11.87 7.38 2.51
CA MET A 174 -12.66 6.32 3.13
C MET A 174 -11.99 4.95 2.91
N SER A 175 -12.00 4.10 3.93
CA SER A 175 -11.43 2.75 3.79
C SER A 175 -12.27 1.89 2.86
N THR A 176 -11.58 1.06 2.07
CA THR A 176 -12.19 0.14 1.10
C THR A 176 -11.90 -1.33 1.44
N PHE A 177 -11.44 -1.59 2.67
CA PHE A 177 -11.20 -2.93 3.17
C PHE A 177 -12.50 -3.58 3.67
N ALA A 178 -13.16 -4.31 2.77
CA ALA A 178 -14.50 -4.87 2.96
C ALA A 178 -14.77 -5.66 4.24
N PRO A 179 -13.82 -6.45 4.74
CA PRO A 179 -13.97 -7.11 6.03
C PRO A 179 -14.30 -6.17 7.19
N THR A 180 -13.85 -4.91 7.15
CA THR A 180 -14.07 -3.98 8.29
C THR A 180 -15.55 -3.68 8.51
N TRP A 181 -16.27 -3.25 7.47
CA TRP A 181 -17.69 -2.95 7.59
C TRP A 181 -18.55 -4.20 7.62
N SER A 182 -18.08 -5.30 7.05
CA SER A 182 -18.80 -6.57 7.07
C SER A 182 -18.81 -7.21 8.46
N SER A 183 -17.81 -6.91 9.30
CA SER A 183 -17.72 -7.37 10.69
C SER A 183 -18.24 -6.35 11.72
N GLY A 184 -19.27 -5.57 11.37
CA GLY A 184 -19.97 -4.68 12.31
C GLY A 184 -19.23 -3.41 12.72
N LYS A 185 -18.20 -2.99 11.96
CA LYS A 185 -17.41 -1.77 12.26
C LYS A 185 -17.68 -0.64 11.28
N GLU A 186 -18.90 -0.53 10.76
CA GLU A 186 -19.29 0.50 9.79
C GLU A 186 -19.03 1.92 10.31
N ALA A 187 -19.28 2.18 11.60
CA ALA A 187 -19.03 3.48 12.22
C ALA A 187 -17.57 3.97 12.03
N ARG A 188 -16.59 3.06 12.00
CA ARG A 188 -15.18 3.42 11.74
C ARG A 188 -14.96 3.91 10.32
N ILE A 189 -15.72 3.39 9.36
CA ILE A 189 -15.64 3.75 7.95
C ILE A 189 -16.40 5.05 7.71
N LEU A 190 -17.61 5.15 8.27
CA LEU A 190 -18.50 6.30 8.12
C LEU A 190 -17.93 7.60 8.70
N LYS A 191 -16.99 7.52 9.66
CA LYS A 191 -16.22 8.68 10.14
C LYS A 191 -15.49 9.44 9.02
N TYR A 192 -15.17 8.76 7.92
CA TYR A 192 -14.44 9.31 6.77
C TYR A 192 -15.28 9.29 5.49
N LYS A 193 -16.62 9.24 5.61
CA LYS A 193 -17.55 9.09 4.47
C LYS A 193 -17.46 10.20 3.43
N ASP A 194 -16.98 11.37 3.84
CA ASP A 194 -16.77 12.53 2.99
C ASP A 194 -15.49 12.43 2.18
N ARG A 195 -14.55 11.54 2.53
CA ARG A 195 -13.22 11.47 1.90
C ARG A 195 -13.16 10.42 0.79
N PRO A 196 -12.54 10.71 -0.37
CA PRO A 196 -11.90 11.98 -0.71
C PRO A 196 -12.91 13.10 -0.97
N ASN A 197 -12.53 14.30 -0.53
CA ASN A 197 -13.27 15.56 -0.67
C ASN A 197 -12.38 16.62 -1.33
N GLU A 198 -12.89 17.84 -1.47
CA GLU A 198 -12.14 18.98 -2.03
C GLU A 198 -10.83 19.30 -1.30
N GLU A 199 -10.76 19.08 0.03
CA GLU A 199 -9.50 19.23 0.79
C GLU A 199 -8.45 18.23 0.30
N THR A 200 -8.87 16.96 0.13
CA THR A 200 -8.02 15.91 -0.44
C THR A 200 -7.56 16.28 -1.85
N TYR A 201 -8.47 16.78 -2.70
CA TYR A 201 -8.12 17.18 -4.07
C TYR A 201 -7.22 18.41 -4.14
N THR A 202 -7.37 19.35 -3.21
CA THR A 202 -6.45 20.48 -3.06
C THR A 202 -5.03 19.97 -2.77
N GLN A 203 -4.87 19.03 -1.83
CA GLN A 203 -3.55 18.43 -1.55
C GLN A 203 -2.96 17.71 -2.77
N VAL A 204 -3.79 17.01 -3.55
CA VAL A 204 -3.35 16.31 -4.78
C VAL A 204 -2.86 17.30 -5.84
N ARG A 205 -3.55 18.44 -6.03
CA ARG A 205 -3.13 19.50 -6.96
C ARG A 205 -1.82 20.14 -6.54
N GLU A 206 -1.70 20.50 -5.26
CA GLU A 206 -0.48 21.10 -4.73
C GLU A 206 0.71 20.14 -4.82
N PHE A 207 0.49 18.84 -4.60
CA PHE A 207 1.51 17.82 -4.85
C PHE A 207 1.97 17.82 -6.32
N ALA A 208 1.04 17.76 -7.28
CA ALA A 208 1.38 17.74 -8.70
C ALA A 208 2.16 18.99 -9.14
N LYS A 209 1.73 20.18 -8.70
CA LYS A 209 2.45 21.44 -8.95
C LYS A 209 3.85 21.44 -8.34
N LYS A 210 3.97 21.00 -7.09
CA LYS A 210 5.26 20.93 -6.38
C LYS A 210 6.23 19.97 -7.06
N VAL A 211 5.77 18.79 -7.49
CA VAL A 211 6.57 17.85 -8.28
C VAL A 211 7.14 18.54 -9.52
N LEU A 212 6.29 19.20 -10.30
CA LEU A 212 6.72 19.88 -11.52
C LEU A 212 7.67 21.06 -11.23
N GLN A 213 7.42 21.81 -10.16
CA GLN A 213 8.30 22.89 -9.70
C GLN A 213 9.69 22.35 -9.33
N THR A 214 9.77 21.27 -8.56
CA THR A 214 11.03 20.63 -8.18
C THR A 214 11.83 20.18 -9.41
N VAL A 215 11.17 19.57 -10.40
CA VAL A 215 11.84 19.20 -11.67
C VAL A 215 12.35 20.44 -12.40
N ARG A 216 11.50 21.47 -12.55
CA ARG A 216 11.85 22.71 -13.28
C ARG A 216 12.98 23.50 -12.65
N SER A 217 13.15 23.42 -11.34
CA SER A 217 14.28 24.03 -10.64
C SER A 217 15.55 23.16 -10.64
N GLY A 218 15.54 21.98 -11.28
CA GLY A 218 16.63 21.00 -11.21
C GLY A 218 16.84 20.41 -9.81
N GLY A 219 15.82 20.49 -8.96
CA GLY A 219 15.87 20.01 -7.58
C GLY A 219 15.59 18.52 -7.43
N THR A 220 15.88 18.02 -6.24
CA THR A 220 15.57 16.66 -5.76
C THR A 220 15.05 16.76 -4.33
N ILE A 221 14.30 15.75 -3.89
CA ILE A 221 13.88 15.61 -2.48
C ILE A 221 14.79 14.66 -1.68
N SER A 222 15.87 14.16 -2.30
CA SER A 222 16.87 13.36 -1.59
C SER A 222 17.67 14.21 -0.58
N PRO A 223 18.17 13.59 0.51
CA PRO A 223 17.88 12.22 0.93
C PRO A 223 16.46 12.08 1.50
N VAL A 224 15.73 11.04 1.08
CA VAL A 224 14.40 10.72 1.62
C VAL A 224 14.56 9.65 2.68
N ARG A 225 14.03 9.85 3.88
CA ARG A 225 14.18 8.91 5.01
C ARG A 225 12.89 8.17 5.27
N LYS A 226 12.98 6.87 5.52
CA LYS A 226 11.86 6.10 6.05
C LYS A 226 11.52 6.54 7.47
N GLU A 227 10.23 6.67 7.78
CA GLU A 227 9.76 6.93 9.12
C GLU A 227 9.73 5.64 9.94
N PHE A 228 9.91 5.74 11.25
CA PHE A 228 9.71 4.58 12.12
C PHE A 228 8.23 4.48 12.50
N HIS A 229 7.58 3.35 12.17
CA HIS A 229 6.23 3.04 12.59
C HIS A 229 6.23 1.70 13.33
N TYR A 230 5.56 1.63 14.49
CA TYR A 230 5.55 0.42 15.33
C TYR A 230 4.99 -0.81 14.59
N GLY A 231 4.11 -0.59 13.59
CA GLY A 231 3.56 -1.61 12.71
C GLY A 231 4.55 -2.24 11.72
N ASP A 232 5.79 -1.73 11.59
CA ASP A 232 6.78 -2.27 10.66
C ASP A 232 7.20 -3.72 10.97
N VAL A 233 7.00 -4.18 12.21
CA VAL A 233 7.30 -5.57 12.63
C VAL A 233 6.32 -6.59 12.03
N PHE A 234 5.08 -6.18 11.72
CA PHE A 234 4.00 -7.07 11.27
C PHE A 234 3.26 -6.51 10.04
N LYS A 235 3.99 -6.27 8.95
CA LYS A 235 3.44 -5.75 7.69
C LYS A 235 3.56 -6.71 6.50
N GLY A 236 2.99 -6.31 5.37
CA GLY A 236 3.11 -6.98 4.08
C GLY A 236 2.61 -8.43 4.10
N SER A 237 3.42 -9.34 3.55
CA SER A 237 3.06 -10.74 3.35
C SER A 237 2.68 -11.48 4.63
N VAL A 238 3.25 -11.11 5.78
CA VAL A 238 2.92 -11.72 7.07
C VAL A 238 1.47 -11.39 7.45
N MET A 239 1.11 -10.11 7.47
CA MET A 239 -0.25 -9.67 7.79
C MET A 239 -1.28 -10.14 6.75
N MET A 240 -0.88 -10.21 5.48
CA MET A 240 -1.69 -10.79 4.41
C MET A 240 -1.98 -12.28 4.67
N LYS A 241 -0.98 -13.09 5.05
CA LYS A 241 -1.17 -14.51 5.38
C LYS A 241 -2.14 -14.68 6.54
N PHE A 242 -1.97 -13.90 7.62
CA PHE A 242 -2.93 -13.90 8.74
C PHE A 242 -4.34 -13.53 8.30
N THR A 243 -4.48 -12.52 7.44
CA THR A 243 -5.79 -12.14 6.89
C THR A 243 -6.41 -13.28 6.09
N LYS A 244 -5.63 -13.98 5.26
CA LYS A 244 -6.10 -15.14 4.48
C LYS A 244 -6.57 -16.29 5.36
N LEU A 245 -5.95 -16.54 6.52
CA LEU A 245 -6.40 -17.56 7.47
C LEU A 245 -7.79 -17.27 8.06
N LEU A 246 -8.22 -16.00 8.08
CA LEU A 246 -9.53 -15.58 8.56
C LEU A 246 -10.60 -15.55 7.46
N ILE A 247 -10.21 -15.78 6.21
CA ILE A 247 -11.11 -15.81 5.05
C ILE A 247 -11.53 -17.26 4.78
N SER A 248 -12.84 -17.48 4.65
CA SER A 248 -13.42 -18.74 4.21
C SER A 248 -14.45 -18.50 3.10
N ARG A 249 -14.93 -19.60 2.49
CA ARG A 249 -15.94 -19.58 1.40
C ARG A 249 -15.60 -18.71 0.19
N HIS A 250 -14.34 -18.35 -0.01
CA HIS A 250 -13.93 -17.44 -1.07
C HIS A 250 -14.05 -18.08 -2.47
N THR A 251 -15.24 -17.95 -3.05
CA THR A 251 -15.70 -18.62 -4.26
C THR A 251 -16.63 -17.68 -5.06
N ILE A 252 -17.19 -18.16 -6.17
CA ILE A 252 -18.12 -17.38 -6.99
C ILE A 252 -19.48 -18.10 -6.97
N ASP A 253 -20.52 -17.42 -6.49
CA ASP A 253 -21.90 -17.89 -6.49
C ASP A 253 -22.42 -17.96 -7.94
N ALA A 254 -22.61 -19.18 -8.43
CA ALA A 254 -23.07 -19.47 -9.80
C ALA A 254 -24.46 -18.87 -10.09
N ALA A 255 -25.36 -18.84 -9.11
CA ALA A 255 -26.71 -18.35 -9.29
C ALA A 255 -26.76 -16.81 -9.44
N LYS A 256 -25.77 -16.11 -8.87
CA LYS A 256 -25.64 -14.65 -8.98
C LYS A 256 -24.72 -14.19 -10.10
N CYS A 257 -23.83 -15.06 -10.58
CA CYS A 257 -22.81 -14.69 -11.55
C CYS A 257 -23.44 -14.36 -12.90
N ILE A 258 -23.25 -13.11 -13.36
CA ILE A 258 -23.73 -12.65 -14.68
C ILE A 258 -22.68 -12.74 -15.79
N GLY A 259 -21.57 -13.47 -15.57
CA GLY A 259 -20.53 -13.67 -16.60
C GLY A 259 -19.75 -12.43 -17.05
N CYS A 260 -19.90 -11.27 -16.41
CA CYS A 260 -19.33 -9.99 -16.89
C CYS A 260 -17.79 -9.86 -16.88
N GLY A 261 -17.07 -10.82 -16.27
CA GLY A 261 -15.61 -10.83 -16.22
C GLY A 261 -14.94 -9.73 -15.36
N THR A 262 -15.70 -8.91 -14.62
CA THR A 262 -15.12 -7.82 -13.80
C THR A 262 -14.10 -8.34 -12.79
N CYS A 263 -14.38 -9.45 -12.11
CA CYS A 263 -13.47 -10.04 -11.14
C CYS A 263 -12.15 -10.52 -11.76
N VAL A 264 -12.11 -10.84 -13.06
CA VAL A 264 -10.89 -11.19 -13.80
C VAL A 264 -10.10 -9.93 -14.10
N ARG A 265 -10.74 -8.90 -14.68
CA ARG A 265 -10.10 -7.62 -15.02
C ARG A 265 -9.46 -6.93 -13.81
N VAL A 266 -10.14 -6.98 -12.65
CA VAL A 266 -9.63 -6.33 -11.44
C VAL A 266 -8.62 -7.16 -10.65
N CYS A 267 -8.44 -8.45 -10.95
CA CYS A 267 -7.52 -9.31 -10.19
C CYS A 267 -6.08 -9.11 -10.67
N PRO A 268 -5.18 -8.56 -9.83
CA PRO A 268 -3.78 -8.32 -10.22
C PRO A 268 -2.95 -9.58 -10.42
N VAL A 269 -3.41 -10.70 -9.84
CA VAL A 269 -2.65 -11.95 -9.73
C VAL A 269 -3.35 -13.10 -10.45
N GLY A 270 -4.40 -12.80 -11.23
CA GLY A 270 -5.10 -13.79 -12.05
C GLY A 270 -5.69 -14.97 -11.26
N ALA A 271 -6.17 -14.72 -10.04
CA ALA A 271 -6.68 -15.76 -9.13
C ALA A 271 -8.17 -16.09 -9.34
N THR A 272 -8.91 -15.30 -10.11
CA THR A 272 -10.37 -15.44 -10.27
C THR A 272 -10.70 -16.26 -11.52
N HIS A 273 -11.56 -17.26 -11.34
CA HIS A 273 -11.89 -18.27 -12.34
C HIS A 273 -13.42 -18.43 -12.47
N PRO A 274 -14.12 -17.50 -13.15
CA PRO A 274 -15.59 -17.45 -13.20
C PRO A 274 -16.24 -18.71 -13.78
N ALA A 275 -15.66 -19.27 -14.85
CA ALA A 275 -16.20 -20.48 -15.49
C ALA A 275 -16.18 -21.70 -14.56
N GLN A 276 -15.21 -21.74 -13.63
CA GLN A 276 -15.11 -22.78 -12.61
C GLN A 276 -15.74 -22.38 -11.28
N HIS A 277 -16.38 -21.21 -11.19
CA HIS A 277 -16.93 -20.66 -9.96
C HIS A 277 -15.93 -20.59 -8.79
N ARG A 278 -14.63 -20.43 -9.10
CA ARG A 278 -13.53 -20.64 -8.16
C ARG A 278 -12.67 -19.38 -8.00
N VAL A 279 -12.09 -19.22 -6.82
CA VAL A 279 -10.95 -18.33 -6.61
C VAL A 279 -9.77 -19.14 -6.09
N ASP A 280 -8.63 -19.03 -6.78
CA ASP A 280 -7.36 -19.63 -6.40
C ASP A 280 -6.83 -18.92 -5.13
N GLN A 281 -6.94 -19.61 -4.00
CA GLN A 281 -6.54 -19.04 -2.71
C GLN A 281 -5.03 -18.91 -2.57
N ASP A 282 -4.24 -19.73 -3.25
CA ASP A 282 -2.77 -19.67 -3.16
C ASP A 282 -2.26 -18.42 -3.84
N ARG A 283 -2.77 -18.12 -5.04
CA ARG A 283 -2.45 -16.89 -5.79
C ARG A 283 -3.08 -15.65 -5.19
N CYS A 284 -4.23 -15.77 -4.52
CA CYS A 284 -4.95 -14.64 -3.96
C CYS A 284 -4.09 -13.84 -2.95
N ILE A 285 -4.07 -12.52 -3.13
CA ILE A 285 -3.38 -11.56 -2.23
C ILE A 285 -4.34 -10.82 -1.28
N ALA A 286 -5.59 -11.29 -1.16
CA ALA A 286 -6.62 -10.75 -0.28
C ALA A 286 -6.84 -9.22 -0.38
N CYS A 287 -6.69 -8.65 -1.58
CA CYS A 287 -6.89 -7.22 -1.84
C CYS A 287 -8.37 -6.77 -1.87
N MET A 288 -9.32 -7.71 -1.76
CA MET A 288 -10.76 -7.45 -1.84
C MET A 288 -11.26 -6.84 -3.15
N GLY A 289 -10.41 -6.76 -4.18
CA GLY A 289 -10.77 -6.16 -5.47
C GLY A 289 -11.94 -6.86 -6.16
N CYS A 290 -12.02 -8.19 -6.10
CA CYS A 290 -13.14 -8.94 -6.68
C CYS A 290 -14.48 -8.62 -5.98
N VAL A 291 -14.50 -8.66 -4.65
CA VAL A 291 -15.71 -8.38 -3.83
C VAL A 291 -16.15 -6.93 -4.02
N ASN A 292 -15.22 -5.98 -4.00
CA ASN A 292 -15.53 -4.55 -4.11
C ASN A 292 -16.11 -4.13 -5.47
N ASN A 293 -15.84 -4.91 -6.54
CA ASN A 293 -16.19 -4.52 -7.90
C ASN A 293 -17.22 -5.41 -8.58
N CYS A 294 -17.60 -6.56 -8.00
CA CYS A 294 -18.58 -7.44 -8.61
C CYS A 294 -19.97 -6.77 -8.62
N PRO A 295 -20.54 -6.42 -9.79
CA PRO A 295 -21.81 -5.71 -9.84
C PRO A 295 -22.99 -6.56 -9.36
N ALA A 296 -22.89 -7.88 -9.51
CA ALA A 296 -23.92 -8.84 -9.11
C ALA A 296 -23.70 -9.40 -7.69
N GLN A 297 -22.69 -8.93 -6.96
CA GLN A 297 -22.29 -9.48 -5.65
C GLN A 297 -22.15 -11.02 -5.65
N ALA A 298 -21.60 -11.55 -6.74
CA ALA A 298 -21.44 -12.99 -6.93
C ALA A 298 -20.19 -13.54 -6.26
N ILE A 299 -19.32 -12.72 -5.66
CA ILE A 299 -18.19 -13.25 -4.88
C ILE A 299 -18.70 -13.65 -3.51
N ASP A 300 -18.73 -14.95 -3.22
CA ASP A 300 -18.99 -15.45 -1.88
C ASP A 300 -17.68 -15.38 -1.11
N MET A 301 -17.69 -14.72 0.05
CA MET A 301 -16.53 -14.58 0.92
C MET A 301 -17.05 -14.37 2.34
N VAL A 302 -16.46 -15.11 3.27
CA VAL A 302 -16.71 -14.97 4.71
C VAL A 302 -15.41 -14.56 5.38
N PHE A 303 -15.47 -13.59 6.29
CA PHE A 303 -14.34 -13.15 7.09
C PHE A 303 -14.73 -13.21 8.57
N MET A 304 -14.00 -14.01 9.35
CA MET A 304 -14.30 -14.24 10.77
C MET A 304 -15.76 -14.65 11.03
N GLY A 305 -16.35 -15.48 10.17
CA GLY A 305 -17.74 -15.92 10.27
C GLY A 305 -18.77 -14.99 9.63
N GLU A 306 -18.40 -13.75 9.30
CA GLU A 306 -19.30 -12.76 8.73
C GLU A 306 -19.22 -12.70 7.20
N LYS A 307 -20.37 -12.57 6.54
CA LYS A 307 -20.44 -12.45 5.08
C LYS A 307 -19.89 -11.10 4.63
N VAL A 308 -18.92 -11.12 3.72
CA VAL A 308 -18.30 -9.92 3.16
C VAL A 308 -19.11 -9.39 1.98
N TYR A 309 -19.43 -8.10 1.98
CA TYR A 309 -20.06 -7.40 0.86
C TYR A 309 -19.22 -6.22 0.37
N GLY A 310 -19.35 -5.87 -0.91
CA GLY A 310 -18.45 -4.97 -1.62
C GLY A 310 -18.61 -3.49 -1.31
N PHE A 311 -17.57 -2.72 -1.61
CA PHE A 311 -17.53 -1.27 -1.39
C PHE A 311 -18.68 -0.53 -2.09
N LYS A 312 -19.03 -0.90 -3.33
CA LYS A 312 -20.15 -0.27 -4.06
C LYS A 312 -21.50 -0.49 -3.35
N ASP A 313 -21.68 -1.64 -2.70
CA ASP A 313 -22.87 -1.93 -1.91
C ASP A 313 -22.88 -1.20 -0.58
N PHE A 314 -21.73 -1.06 0.06
CA PHE A 314 -21.57 -0.20 1.22
C PHE A 314 -21.96 1.25 0.91
N LEU A 315 -21.48 1.80 -0.21
CA LEU A 315 -21.86 3.14 -0.66
C LEU A 315 -23.38 3.27 -0.85
N ARG A 316 -24.02 2.29 -1.53
CA ARG A 316 -25.47 2.28 -1.72
C ARG A 316 -26.24 2.20 -0.41
N LYS A 317 -25.83 1.32 0.50
CA LYS A 317 -26.48 1.10 1.81
C LYS A 317 -26.54 2.38 2.64
N TYR A 318 -25.53 3.23 2.55
CA TYR A 318 -25.40 4.46 3.35
C TYR A 318 -25.61 5.75 2.54
N ASP A 319 -26.13 5.66 1.32
CA ASP A 319 -26.33 6.78 0.39
C ASP A 319 -25.10 7.71 0.26
N ILE A 320 -23.93 7.09 0.10
CA ILE A 320 -22.66 7.82 -0.01
C ILE A 320 -22.32 8.00 -1.49
N ARG A 321 -22.10 9.25 -1.89
CA ARG A 321 -21.54 9.62 -3.20
C ARG A 321 -20.14 10.15 -3.01
N ILE A 322 -19.17 9.52 -3.67
CA ILE A 322 -17.79 10.02 -3.69
C ILE A 322 -17.77 11.28 -4.56
N GLN A 323 -17.31 12.39 -3.98
CA GLN A 323 -17.14 13.63 -4.72
C GLN A 323 -16.09 13.43 -5.83
N GLU A 324 -16.34 13.88 -7.06
CA GLU A 324 -15.33 13.88 -8.12
C GLU A 324 -14.60 15.23 -8.18
N PRO A 325 -13.31 15.27 -8.57
CA PRO A 325 -12.59 16.50 -8.86
C PRO A 325 -13.27 17.32 -9.97
N LYS A 326 -13.22 18.65 -9.85
CA LYS A 326 -13.80 19.58 -10.83
C LYS A 326 -13.16 19.43 -12.23
N GLU A 327 -11.89 19.04 -12.29
CA GLU A 327 -11.13 18.80 -13.52
C GLU A 327 -11.66 17.64 -14.36
N PHE A 328 -12.57 16.82 -13.82
CA PHE A 328 -13.20 15.74 -14.58
C PHE A 328 -14.50 16.19 -15.27
N GLN A 329 -14.94 17.43 -15.05
CA GLN A 329 -16.19 17.98 -15.60
C GLN A 329 -16.00 18.70 -16.95
N GLY A 330 -14.94 18.36 -17.71
CA GLY A 330 -14.58 18.97 -18.99
C GLY A 330 -14.53 17.96 -20.13
#